data_AF-A0A8S3UDL2-F1
#
_entry.id   AF-A0A8S3UDL2-F1
#
_cell.length_a   1.000
_cell.length_b   1.000
_cell.length_c   1.000
_cell.angle_alpha   90.00
_cell.angle_beta   90.00
_cell.angle_gamma   90.00
#
_symmetry.space_group_name_H-M   'P 1'
#
loop_
_entity.id
_entity.type
_entity.pdbx_description
1 polymer ?
#
loop_
_entity_poly.entity_id
_entity_poly.type
_entity_poly.pdbx_seq_one_letter_code
_entity_poly.pdbx_strand_id
1 'polypeptide(L)'
;MKALDVFGSVIKYYKDHILQCFKDRPYYLNDIHWVITVPPSWGFKAKQLMKDAADQAGIYNDQLTLALEPEAACSYCPVSAESTTDVGKAIAEMQIGEQVIVCNSGGATTDLTVYEVTGPKMLKKIDQAYGGHYGGNTVNAELFKILTILFSGPVIKRDSR
;
A
#
# COMPACT_ATOMS: atom_id res chain seq x y z
N MET A 1 19.13 12.10 8.54
CA MET A 1 18.92 10.92 7.68
C MET A 1 17.99 11.32 6.56
N LYS A 2 18.31 11.04 5.28
CA LYS A 2 17.42 11.42 4.17
C LYS A 2 16.33 10.34 4.04
N ALA A 3 15.14 10.73 3.58
CA ALA A 3 14.05 9.79 3.34
C ALA A 3 14.46 8.67 2.37
N LEU A 4 15.21 9.03 1.32
CA LEU A 4 15.76 8.09 0.34
C LEU A 4 16.56 6.95 1.01
N ASP A 5 17.46 7.28 1.94
CA ASP A 5 18.29 6.29 2.63
C ASP A 5 17.43 5.32 3.48
N VAL A 6 16.37 5.84 4.10
CA VAL A 6 15.42 5.03 4.88
C VAL A 6 14.67 4.07 3.96
N PHE A 7 14.03 4.59 2.91
CA PHE A 7 13.26 3.75 1.98
C PHE A 7 14.15 2.74 1.25
N GLY A 8 15.35 3.13 0.83
CA GLY A 8 16.31 2.22 0.19
C GLY A 8 16.74 1.10 1.13
N SER A 9 16.99 1.42 2.41
CA SER A 9 17.32 0.41 3.42
C SER A 9 16.16 -0.56 3.69
N VAL A 10 14.92 -0.04 3.76
CA VAL A 10 13.71 -0.87 3.96
C VAL A 10 13.46 -1.79 2.76
N ILE A 11 13.55 -1.26 1.53
CA ILE A 11 13.41 -2.07 0.31
C ILE A 11 14.48 -3.15 0.25
N LYS A 12 15.74 -2.79 0.54
CA LYS A 12 16.85 -3.76 0.59
C LYS A 12 16.59 -4.86 1.61
N TYR A 13 16.15 -4.50 2.81
CA TYR A 13 15.81 -5.48 3.85
C TYR A 13 14.76 -6.48 3.37
N TYR A 14 13.65 -6.00 2.80
CA TYR A 14 12.60 -6.90 2.29
C TYR A 14 13.06 -7.75 1.11
N LYS A 15 13.80 -7.16 0.16
CA LYS A 15 14.42 -7.90 -0.94
C LYS A 15 15.29 -9.05 -0.43
N ASP A 16 16.25 -8.74 0.44
CA ASP A 16 17.19 -9.72 0.99
C ASP A 16 16.44 -10.82 1.78
N HIS A 17 15.41 -10.42 2.55
CA HIS A 17 14.56 -11.36 3.28
C HIS A 17 13.79 -12.31 2.34
N ILE A 18 13.17 -11.78 1.28
CA ILE A 18 12.46 -12.58 0.28
C ILE A 18 13.44 -13.55 -0.40
N LEU A 19 14.59 -13.08 -0.87
CA LEU A 19 15.61 -13.92 -1.50
C LEU A 19 16.11 -15.05 -0.58
N GLN A 20 16.22 -14.77 0.73
CA GLN A 20 16.57 -15.77 1.73
C GLN A 20 15.49 -16.86 1.87
N CYS A 21 14.20 -16.51 1.77
CA CYS A 21 13.11 -17.48 1.77
C CYS A 21 13.12 -18.41 0.55
N PHE A 22 13.77 -18.02 -0.55
CA PHE A 22 13.91 -18.82 -1.77
C PHE A 22 15.25 -19.53 -1.92
N LYS A 23 16.17 -19.42 -0.95
CA LYS A 23 17.55 -19.93 -1.04
C LYS A 23 17.67 -21.41 -1.46
N ASP A 24 16.68 -22.23 -1.13
CA ASP A 24 16.67 -23.67 -1.38
C ASP A 24 16.05 -24.02 -2.76
N ARG A 25 15.68 -23.01 -3.56
CA ARG A 25 15.12 -23.17 -4.90
C ARG A 25 16.05 -22.51 -5.92
N PRO A 26 16.24 -23.11 -7.11
CA PRO A 26 16.97 -22.44 -8.17
C PRO A 26 16.16 -21.24 -8.68
N TYR A 27 16.79 -20.06 -8.68
CA TYR A 27 16.26 -18.85 -9.32
C TYR A 27 17.43 -18.02 -9.88
N TYR A 28 17.15 -17.22 -10.91
CA TYR A 28 18.07 -16.20 -11.39
C TYR A 28 17.55 -14.83 -10.98
N LEU A 29 18.43 -13.98 -10.46
CA LEU A 29 18.04 -12.63 -10.03
C LEU A 29 17.42 -11.80 -11.16
N ASN A 30 17.85 -12.05 -12.41
CA ASN A 30 17.33 -11.37 -13.59
C ASN A 30 15.90 -11.77 -13.95
N ASP A 31 15.44 -12.94 -13.49
CA ASP A 31 14.09 -13.44 -13.76
C ASP A 31 13.06 -12.89 -12.75
N ILE A 32 13.52 -12.16 -11.71
CA ILE A 32 12.64 -11.61 -10.68
C ILE A 32 12.17 -10.23 -11.11
N HIS A 33 10.85 -10.10 -11.26
CA HIS A 33 10.18 -8.80 -11.41
C HIS A 33 9.63 -8.32 -10.07
N TRP A 34 9.99 -7.11 -9.67
CA TRP A 34 9.62 -6.50 -8.40
C TRP A 34 8.44 -5.55 -8.60
N VAL A 35 7.43 -5.70 -7.75
CA VAL A 35 6.28 -4.79 -7.72
C VAL A 35 6.24 -4.12 -6.36
N ILE A 36 6.35 -2.79 -6.34
CA ILE A 36 6.25 -1.98 -5.13
C ILE A 36 4.96 -1.17 -5.20
N THR A 37 4.10 -1.33 -4.20
CA THR A 37 2.85 -0.56 -4.13
C THR A 37 3.12 0.84 -3.59
N VAL A 38 2.42 1.84 -4.13
CA VAL A 38 2.48 3.23 -3.68
C VAL A 38 1.09 3.84 -3.56
N PRO A 39 0.88 4.83 -2.66
CA PRO A 39 -0.41 5.48 -2.53
C PRO A 39 -0.87 6.18 -3.82
N PRO A 40 -2.17 6.19 -4.11
CA PRO A 40 -2.70 6.76 -5.34
C PRO A 40 -2.63 8.30 -5.36
N SER A 41 -2.67 8.93 -4.18
CA SER A 41 -2.56 10.38 -3.98
C SER A 41 -1.13 10.92 -4.18
N TRP A 42 -0.12 10.05 -4.25
CA TRP A 42 1.27 10.48 -4.40
C TRP A 42 1.57 11.03 -5.80
N GLY A 43 2.17 12.23 -5.82
CA GLY A 43 2.64 12.89 -7.03
C GLY A 43 3.92 12.28 -7.61
N PHE A 44 4.32 12.78 -8.78
CA PHE A 44 5.48 12.28 -9.53
C PHE A 44 6.77 12.21 -8.70
N LYS A 45 7.09 13.27 -7.93
CA LYS A 45 8.32 13.32 -7.14
C LYS A 45 8.40 12.22 -6.07
N ALA A 46 7.30 11.92 -5.40
CA ALA A 46 7.25 10.87 -4.38
C ALA A 46 7.40 9.48 -5.01
N LYS A 47 6.75 9.25 -6.16
CA LYS A 47 6.91 8.02 -6.95
C LYS A 47 8.33 7.86 -7.49
N GLN A 48 8.95 8.94 -7.95
CA GLN A 48 10.35 8.92 -8.39
C GLN A 48 11.28 8.58 -7.22
N LEU A 49 11.07 9.16 -6.04
CA LEU A 49 11.85 8.81 -4.85
C LEU A 49 11.78 7.31 -4.53
N MET A 50 10.63 6.66 -4.70
CA MET A 50 10.50 5.21 -4.53
C MET A 50 11.29 4.41 -5.56
N LYS A 51 11.37 4.88 -6.81
CA LYS A 51 12.22 4.26 -7.84
C LYS A 51 13.70 4.41 -7.50
N ASP A 52 14.11 5.61 -7.09
CA ASP A 52 15.49 5.89 -6.69
C ASP A 52 15.89 5.05 -5.45
N ALA A 53 14.96 4.86 -4.51
CA ALA A 53 15.15 4.00 -3.35
C ALA A 53 15.28 2.52 -3.74
N ALA A 54 14.48 2.05 -4.69
CA ALA A 54 14.57 0.70 -5.23
C ALA A 54 15.91 0.47 -5.96
N ASP A 55 16.36 1.46 -6.74
CA ASP A 55 17.66 1.43 -7.41
C ASP A 55 18.81 1.33 -6.40
N GLN A 56 18.76 2.11 -5.31
CA GLN A 56 19.73 2.01 -4.19
C GLN A 56 19.73 0.62 -3.53
N ALA A 57 18.62 -0.11 -3.57
CA ALA A 57 18.51 -1.50 -3.11
C ALA A 57 18.93 -2.55 -4.17
N GLY A 58 19.38 -2.11 -5.35
CA GLY A 58 19.74 -2.95 -6.48
C GLY A 58 18.53 -3.58 -7.16
N ILE A 59 17.38 -2.89 -7.18
CA ILE A 59 16.22 -3.24 -8.00
C ILE A 59 16.15 -2.18 -9.12
N TYR A 60 16.54 -2.58 -10.32
CA TYR A 60 16.65 -1.66 -11.45
C TYR A 60 15.28 -1.44 -12.13
N ASN A 61 15.17 -0.33 -12.87
CA ASN A 61 13.90 0.11 -13.48
C ASN A 61 13.28 -0.89 -14.46
N ASP A 62 14.09 -1.71 -15.13
CA ASP A 62 13.63 -2.77 -16.05
C ASP A 62 13.00 -3.96 -15.32
N GLN A 63 13.34 -4.15 -14.05
CA GLN A 63 12.77 -5.18 -13.17
C GLN A 63 11.74 -4.61 -12.17
N LEU A 64 11.33 -3.34 -12.32
CA LEU A 64 10.50 -2.67 -11.33
C LEU A 64 9.18 -2.18 -11.94
N THR A 65 8.08 -2.46 -11.26
CA THR A 65 6.80 -1.79 -11.48
C THR A 65 6.33 -1.13 -10.19
N LEU A 66 5.97 0.14 -10.26
CA LEU A 66 5.18 0.77 -9.21
C LEU A 66 3.71 0.51 -9.51
N ALA A 67 3.04 -0.23 -8.62
CA ALA A 67 1.59 -0.42 -8.68
C ALA A 67 0.91 0.57 -7.75
N LEU A 68 -0.27 1.09 -8.12
CA LEU A 68 -1.06 1.83 -7.15
C LEU A 68 -1.64 0.84 -6.13
N GLU A 69 -1.57 1.18 -4.84
CA GLU A 69 -2.21 0.40 -3.78
C GLU A 69 -3.67 0.03 -4.09
N PRO A 70 -4.54 0.95 -4.56
CA PRO A 70 -5.90 0.56 -4.87
C PRO A 70 -5.99 -0.39 -6.07
N GLU A 71 -5.10 -0.33 -7.08
CA GLU A 71 -5.09 -1.27 -8.21
C GLU A 71 -4.65 -2.67 -7.76
N ALA A 72 -3.67 -2.73 -6.85
CA ALA A 72 -3.25 -3.98 -6.23
C ALA A 72 -4.37 -4.58 -5.38
N ALA A 73 -5.04 -3.77 -4.56
CA ALA A 73 -6.20 -4.19 -3.78
C ALA A 73 -7.33 -4.68 -4.68
N CYS A 74 -7.64 -3.94 -5.72
CA CYS A 74 -8.57 -4.31 -6.78
C CYS A 74 -8.26 -5.67 -7.43
N SER A 75 -6.98 -5.97 -7.66
CA SER A 75 -6.55 -7.23 -8.28
C SER A 75 -6.63 -8.44 -7.35
N TYR A 76 -6.52 -8.22 -6.03
CA TYR A 76 -6.47 -9.27 -5.02
C TYR A 76 -7.80 -9.48 -4.29
N CYS A 77 -8.48 -8.38 -3.96
CA CYS A 77 -9.64 -8.38 -3.10
C CYS A 77 -10.92 -8.67 -3.90
N PRO A 78 -11.75 -9.59 -3.40
CA PRO A 78 -13.11 -9.75 -3.90
C PRO A 78 -13.96 -8.49 -3.57
N VAL A 79 -14.56 -7.89 -4.60
CA VAL A 79 -15.54 -6.79 -4.57
C VAL A 79 -16.89 -7.36 -4.14
N SER A 80 -17.24 -7.27 -2.87
CA SER A 80 -18.52 -7.78 -2.37
C SER A 80 -19.69 -7.00 -2.97
N ALA A 81 -20.59 -7.68 -3.67
CA ALA A 81 -21.93 -7.18 -3.95
C ALA A 81 -22.84 -7.68 -2.84
N GLU A 82 -23.32 -6.78 -1.96
CA GLU A 82 -24.47 -6.79 -1.01
C GLU A 82 -24.93 -8.08 -0.27
N SER A 83 -24.38 -9.25 -0.55
CA SER A 83 -24.70 -10.56 -0.02
C SER A 83 -23.67 -10.89 1.06
N THR A 84 -24.12 -10.97 2.30
CA THR A 84 -23.30 -11.37 3.47
C THR A 84 -22.84 -12.83 3.41
N THR A 85 -23.17 -13.56 2.35
CA THR A 85 -22.87 -14.97 2.16
C THR A 85 -21.94 -15.28 0.99
N ASP A 86 -21.71 -14.33 0.07
CA ASP A 86 -20.85 -14.54 -1.08
C ASP A 86 -19.47 -13.90 -0.85
N VAL A 87 -18.43 -14.71 -1.03
CA VAL A 87 -17.07 -14.20 -1.24
C VAL A 87 -17.18 -13.24 -2.43
N GLY A 88 -16.87 -11.96 -2.23
CA GLY A 88 -17.13 -10.93 -3.25
C GLY A 88 -16.53 -11.25 -4.63
N LYS A 89 -16.97 -10.51 -5.64
CA LYS A 89 -16.50 -10.68 -7.02
C LYS A 89 -15.06 -10.21 -7.19
N ALA A 90 -14.14 -11.04 -7.62
CA ALA A 90 -12.85 -10.50 -8.07
C ALA A 90 -13.10 -9.47 -9.20
N ILE A 91 -12.22 -8.48 -9.42
CA ILE A 91 -12.43 -7.52 -10.51
C ILE A 91 -12.52 -8.17 -11.89
N ALA A 92 -11.91 -9.35 -12.05
CA ALA A 92 -12.07 -10.16 -13.25
C ALA A 92 -13.52 -10.59 -13.53
N GLU A 93 -14.38 -10.58 -12.52
CA GLU A 93 -15.79 -11.03 -12.54
C GLU A 93 -16.77 -9.85 -12.59
N MET A 94 -16.26 -8.62 -12.54
CA MET A 94 -17.07 -7.41 -12.68
C MET A 94 -17.41 -7.12 -14.14
N GLN A 95 -18.58 -6.54 -14.35
CA GLN A 95 -19.07 -6.16 -15.68
C GLN A 95 -18.50 -4.80 -16.11
N ILE A 96 -18.31 -4.63 -17.42
CA ILE A 96 -17.91 -3.35 -17.99
C ILE A 96 -18.96 -2.29 -17.61
N GLY A 97 -18.48 -1.15 -17.10
CA GLY A 97 -19.30 -0.05 -16.59
C GLY A 97 -19.59 -0.13 -15.08
N GLU A 98 -19.33 -1.26 -14.42
CA GLU A 98 -19.39 -1.30 -12.95
C GLU A 98 -18.28 -0.43 -12.35
N GLN A 99 -18.60 0.22 -11.22
CA GLN A 99 -17.69 1.12 -10.54
C GLN A 99 -17.32 0.57 -9.16
N VAL A 100 -16.06 0.73 -8.79
CA VAL A 100 -15.50 0.31 -7.50
C VAL A 100 -14.92 1.51 -6.79
N ILE A 101 -15.27 1.67 -5.52
CA ILE A 101 -14.58 2.58 -4.62
C ILE A 101 -13.61 1.76 -3.79
N VAL A 102 -12.33 2.13 -3.82
CA VAL A 102 -11.32 1.58 -2.92
C VAL A 102 -11.05 2.60 -1.83
N CYS A 103 -11.26 2.16 -0.58
CA CYS A 103 -10.87 2.88 0.61
C CYS A 103 -9.66 2.20 1.23
N ASN A 104 -8.47 2.79 1.07
CA ASN A 104 -7.26 2.32 1.72
C ASN A 104 -7.02 3.14 2.99
N SER A 105 -7.28 2.56 4.16
CA SER A 105 -7.05 3.20 5.46
C SER A 105 -5.78 2.64 6.10
N GLY A 106 -4.66 3.33 5.87
CA GLY A 106 -3.37 2.99 6.45
C GLY A 106 -3.17 3.57 7.85
N GLY A 107 -1.94 3.49 8.35
CA GLY A 107 -1.58 4.09 9.64
C GLY A 107 -1.57 5.62 9.59
N ALA A 108 -0.97 6.22 8.57
CA ALA A 108 -0.82 7.67 8.47
C ALA A 108 -1.92 8.34 7.64
N THR A 109 -2.36 7.71 6.56
CA THR A 109 -3.33 8.28 5.61
C THR A 109 -4.50 7.34 5.38
N THR A 110 -5.62 7.94 5.00
CA THR A 110 -6.73 7.23 4.35
C THR A 110 -6.89 7.81 2.95
N ASP A 111 -6.85 6.94 1.95
CA ASP A 111 -6.91 7.26 0.54
C ASP A 111 -8.14 6.61 -0.11
N LEU A 112 -8.93 7.42 -0.81
CA LEU A 112 -10.12 7.02 -1.56
C LEU A 112 -9.85 7.17 -3.05
N THR A 113 -10.16 6.13 -3.82
CA THR A 113 -10.09 6.16 -5.29
C THR A 113 -11.30 5.47 -5.88
N VAL A 114 -11.82 6.01 -6.99
CA VAL A 114 -12.94 5.42 -7.72
C VAL A 114 -12.45 4.95 -9.09
N TYR A 115 -12.79 3.71 -9.44
CA TYR A 115 -12.47 3.09 -10.72
C TYR A 115 -13.74 2.63 -11.42
N GLU A 116 -13.73 2.69 -12.74
CA GLU A 116 -14.70 2.04 -13.63
C GLU A 116 -14.04 0.85 -14.32
N VAL A 117 -14.74 -0.27 -14.40
CA VAL A 117 -14.29 -1.44 -15.16
C VAL A 117 -14.52 -1.16 -16.65
N THR A 118 -13.44 -1.09 -17.43
CA THR A 118 -13.51 -0.81 -18.87
C THR A 118 -13.28 -2.05 -19.74
N GLY A 119 -12.98 -3.19 -19.11
CA GLY A 119 -12.70 -4.46 -19.78
C GLY A 119 -12.20 -5.52 -18.79
N PRO A 120 -11.94 -6.76 -19.25
CA PRO A 120 -11.44 -7.82 -18.38
C PRO A 120 -10.14 -7.41 -17.69
N LYS A 121 -10.16 -7.29 -16.35
CA LYS A 121 -9.02 -6.82 -15.53
C LYS A 121 -8.52 -5.41 -15.88
N MET A 122 -9.32 -4.59 -16.55
CA MET A 122 -8.97 -3.23 -16.95
C MET A 122 -9.77 -2.23 -16.13
N LEU A 123 -9.07 -1.30 -15.47
CA LEU A 123 -9.66 -0.27 -14.63
C LEU A 123 -9.28 1.11 -15.16
N LYS A 124 -10.26 2.00 -15.21
CA LYS A 124 -10.06 3.42 -15.48
C LYS A 124 -10.40 4.22 -14.23
N LYS A 125 -9.45 4.99 -13.74
CA LYS A 125 -9.68 5.92 -12.64
C LYS A 125 -10.67 7.01 -13.09
N ILE A 126 -11.75 7.22 -12.34
CA ILE A 126 -12.84 8.14 -12.71
C ILE A 126 -12.55 9.57 -12.23
N ASP A 127 -11.89 9.72 -11.08
CA ASP A 127 -11.55 11.03 -10.50
C ASP A 127 -10.14 11.02 -9.87
N GLN A 128 -9.64 12.18 -9.48
CA GLN A 128 -8.43 12.27 -8.66
C GLN A 128 -8.62 11.47 -7.35
N ALA A 129 -7.54 10.84 -6.88
CA ALA A 129 -7.56 10.17 -5.59
C ALA A 129 -7.59 11.21 -4.46
N TYR A 130 -8.45 10.99 -3.48
CA TYR A 130 -8.57 11.86 -2.31
C TYR A 130 -7.87 11.20 -1.13
N GLY A 131 -6.89 11.87 -0.55
CA GLY A 131 -6.12 11.37 0.59
C GLY A 131 -6.06 12.40 1.70
N GLY A 132 -6.03 11.94 2.96
CA GLY A 132 -5.85 12.81 4.10
C GLY A 132 -5.30 12.07 5.33
N HIS A 133 -4.89 12.84 6.34
CA HIS A 133 -4.34 12.33 7.59
C HIS A 133 -5.44 11.81 8.52
N TYR A 134 -6.13 10.76 8.09
CA TYR A 134 -7.25 10.12 8.80
C TYR A 134 -6.94 8.65 9.15
N GLY A 135 -5.68 8.24 9.02
CA GLY A 135 -5.25 6.86 9.30
C GLY A 135 -5.25 6.52 10.80
N GLY A 136 -4.96 5.26 11.11
CA GLY A 136 -5.00 4.71 12.47
C GLY A 136 -4.15 5.45 13.52
N ASN A 137 -3.11 6.18 13.11
CA ASN A 137 -2.30 6.99 14.01
C ASN A 137 -3.11 8.13 14.66
N THR A 138 -4.15 8.62 13.99
CA THR A 138 -5.08 9.61 14.59
C THR A 138 -5.94 8.97 15.68
N VAL A 139 -6.42 7.75 15.45
CA VAL A 139 -7.15 6.95 16.45
C VAL A 139 -6.25 6.67 17.65
N ASN A 140 -5.01 6.24 17.42
CA ASN A 140 -4.02 6.04 18.48
C ASN A 140 -3.80 7.33 19.29
N ALA A 141 -3.68 8.48 18.62
CA ALA A 141 -3.50 9.76 19.31
C ALA A 141 -4.68 10.10 20.23
N GLU A 142 -5.92 9.90 19.79
CA GLU A 142 -7.11 10.11 20.64
C GLU A 142 -7.17 9.10 21.79
N LEU A 143 -6.85 7.84 21.53
CA LEU A 143 -6.76 6.82 22.58
C LEU A 143 -5.74 7.20 23.65
N PHE A 144 -4.55 7.68 23.26
CA PHE A 144 -3.53 8.12 24.21
C PHE A 144 -3.97 9.34 25.03
N LYS A 145 -4.80 10.24 24.50
CA LYS A 145 -5.40 11.32 25.30
C LYS A 145 -6.33 10.76 26.37
N ILE A 146 -7.19 9.81 26.03
CA ILE A 146 -8.09 9.15 26.98
C ILE A 146 -7.29 8.43 28.07
N LEU A 147 -6.27 7.65 27.69
CA LEU A 147 -5.41 6.95 28.64
C LEU A 147 -4.66 7.92 29.57
N THR A 148 -4.23 9.07 29.06
CA THR A 148 -3.58 10.12 29.85
C THR A 148 -4.52 10.71 30.90
N ILE A 149 -5.81 10.87 30.59
CA ILE A 149 -6.83 11.33 31.54
C ILE A 149 -7.07 10.27 32.62
N LEU A 150 -7.22 9.01 32.23
CA LEU A 150 -7.56 7.92 33.15
C LEU A 150 -6.42 7.57 34.11
N PHE A 151 -5.19 7.53 33.63
CA PHE A 151 -4.04 7.00 34.39
C PHE A 151 -3.00 8.06 34.78
N SER A 152 -3.24 9.34 34.47
CA SER A 152 -2.28 10.45 34.59
C SER A 152 -1.06 10.34 33.65
N GLY A 153 -0.60 11.49 33.13
CA GLY A 153 0.55 11.57 32.20
C GLY A 153 1.87 10.90 32.64
N PRO A 154 2.23 10.83 33.94
CA PRO A 154 3.47 10.16 34.38
C PRO A 154 3.49 8.65 34.16
N VAL A 155 2.33 7.97 34.18
CA VAL A 155 2.25 6.51 33.98
C VAL A 155 2.40 6.15 32.51
N ILE A 156 1.73 6.89 31.62
CA ILE A 156 1.73 6.63 30.17
C ILE A 156 3.10 6.92 29.52
N LYS A 157 3.83 7.95 29.98
CA LYS A 157 5.16 8.29 29.43
C LYS A 157 6.26 7.27 29.74
N ARG A 158 6.03 6.33 30.65
CA ARG A 158 7.04 5.36 31.08
C ARG A 158 7.22 4.21 30.08
N ASP A 159 6.18 3.87 29.31
CA ASP A 159 6.13 2.71 28.41
C ASP A 159 6.14 3.07 26.91
N SER A 160 6.15 4.35 26.53
CA SER A 160 6.15 4.76 25.11
C SER A 160 7.56 4.82 24.48
N ARG A 161 8.44 3.84 24.75
CA ARG A 161 9.81 3.79 24.20
C ARG A 161 9.90 2.99 22.91
#